data_AF-A0A4V1UC67-F1
#
_entry.id   AF-A0A4V1UC67-F1
#
_cell.length_a   1.000
_cell.length_b   1.000
_cell.length_c   1.000
_cell.angle_alpha   90.00
_cell.angle_beta   90.00
_cell.angle_gamma   90.00
#
_symmetry.space_group_name_H-M   'P 1'
#
loop_
_entity.id
_entity.type
_entity.pdbx_description
1 polymer ?
#
loop_
_entity_poly.entity_id
_entity_poly.type
_entity_poly.pdbx_seq_one_letter_code
_entity_poly.pdbx_strand_id
1 'polypeptide(L)'
;NQTATELESVDTAFIEGTLGVAENGSVWIFESQFVNRLLPFICQHLVIILDANKIVQDMHEAYRTLDVAKEGYGLFLAGPSKTADIEQSLVIGAHGARSTTVYLVNKEHAD
;
A
#
# COMPACT_ATOMS: atom_id res chain seq x y z
N ASN A 1 4.60 -19.28 -7.30
CA ASN A 1 3.64 -18.15 -7.25
C ASN A 1 2.25 -18.70 -7.06
N GLN A 2 1.53 -18.20 -6.05
CA GLN A 2 0.11 -18.49 -5.85
C GLN A 2 -0.72 -17.86 -6.97
N THR A 3 -1.78 -18.56 -7.39
CA THR A 3 -2.73 -18.12 -8.42
C THR A 3 -3.77 -17.15 -7.84
N ALA A 4 -4.52 -16.46 -8.70
CA ALA A 4 -5.60 -15.58 -8.27
C ALA A 4 -6.68 -16.34 -7.45
N THR A 5 -7.03 -17.56 -7.87
CA THR A 5 -8.01 -18.39 -7.17
C THR A 5 -7.54 -18.80 -5.77
N GLU A 6 -6.25 -19.09 -5.60
CA GLU A 6 -5.69 -19.41 -4.27
C GLU A 6 -5.64 -18.18 -3.36
N LEU A 7 -5.50 -16.98 -3.92
CA LEU A 7 -5.43 -15.73 -3.16
C LEU A 7 -6.79 -15.10 -2.89
N GLU A 8 -7.85 -15.50 -3.59
CA GLU A 8 -9.22 -15.02 -3.37
C GLU A 8 -9.69 -15.23 -1.93
N SER A 9 -9.29 -16.34 -1.29
CA SER A 9 -9.63 -16.63 0.10
C SER A 9 -8.84 -15.83 1.14
N VAL A 10 -7.89 -14.97 0.71
CA VAL A 10 -7.10 -14.15 1.63
C VAL A 10 -7.96 -13.02 2.17
N ASP A 11 -8.31 -13.14 3.45
CA ASP A 11 -9.06 -12.12 4.15
C ASP A 11 -8.20 -10.87 4.41
N THR A 12 -7.06 -11.04 5.09
CA THR A 12 -6.18 -9.93 5.48
C THR A 12 -4.75 -10.15 4.98
N ALA A 13 -4.13 -9.09 4.43
CA ALA A 13 -2.74 -9.08 4.01
C ALA A 13 -1.94 -8.02 4.78
N PHE A 14 -0.74 -8.39 5.24
CA PHE A 14 0.20 -7.48 5.88
C PHE A 14 1.39 -7.24 4.96
N ILE A 15 1.73 -5.98 4.71
CA ILE A 15 2.88 -5.60 3.90
C ILE A 15 3.69 -4.50 4.58
N GLU A 16 5.01 -4.51 4.40
CA GLU A 16 5.87 -3.41 4.83
C GLU A 16 5.83 -2.30 3.78
N GLY A 17 5.66 -1.06 4.23
CA GLY A 17 5.78 0.15 3.42
C GLY A 17 7.21 0.68 3.44
N THR A 18 7.65 1.27 2.33
CA THR A 18 9.00 1.86 2.24
C THR A 18 9.02 3.34 2.66
N LEU A 19 8.09 4.15 2.13
CA LEU A 19 8.06 5.60 2.36
C LEU A 19 6.63 6.13 2.28
N GLY A 20 6.16 6.84 3.30
CA GLY A 20 4.88 7.55 3.28
C GLY A 20 5.01 8.97 2.73
N VAL A 21 3.94 9.46 2.09
CA VAL A 21 3.83 10.85 1.60
C VAL A 21 2.65 11.51 2.28
N ALA A 22 2.92 12.52 3.11
CA ALA A 22 1.90 13.18 3.93
C ALA A 22 0.86 13.93 3.09
N GLU A 23 1.29 14.61 2.02
CA GLU A 23 0.43 15.40 1.12
C GLU A 23 -0.81 14.65 0.62
N ASN A 24 -0.66 13.37 0.26
CA ASN A 24 -1.74 12.58 -0.35
C ASN A 24 -2.06 11.28 0.40
N GLY A 25 -1.43 11.05 1.55
CA GLY A 25 -1.62 9.86 2.37
C GLY A 25 -1.23 8.54 1.67
N SER A 26 -0.33 8.61 0.69
CA SER A 26 0.13 7.43 -0.05
C SER A 26 1.37 6.80 0.58
N VAL A 27 1.58 5.51 0.32
CA VAL A 27 2.78 4.79 0.73
C VAL A 27 3.43 4.14 -0.49
N TRP A 28 4.72 4.42 -0.72
CA TRP A 28 5.52 3.70 -1.69
C TRP A 28 5.83 2.30 -1.18
N ILE A 29 5.58 1.30 -2.02
CA ILE A 29 5.89 -0.10 -1.76
C ILE A 29 6.59 -0.66 -2.99
N PHE A 30 7.74 -1.29 -2.77
CA PHE A 30 8.51 -1.98 -3.81
C PHE A 30 7.91 -3.35 -4.14
N GLU A 31 8.17 -3.85 -5.35
CA GLU A 31 7.68 -5.17 -5.75
C GLU A 31 8.15 -6.28 -4.82
N SER A 32 9.39 -6.23 -4.35
CA SER A 32 9.98 -7.20 -3.42
C SER A 32 9.26 -7.27 -2.07
N GLN A 33 8.54 -6.22 -1.67
CA GLN A 33 7.74 -6.19 -0.44
C GLN A 33 6.36 -6.84 -0.65
N PHE A 34 5.99 -7.11 -1.90
CA PHE A 34 4.84 -7.94 -2.21
C PHE A 34 5.28 -9.40 -2.27
N VAL A 35 4.74 -10.24 -1.38
CA VAL A 35 4.87 -11.71 -1.50
C VAL A 35 4.29 -12.20 -2.83
N ASN A 36 3.22 -11.52 -3.29
CA ASN A 36 2.61 -11.69 -4.60
C ASN A 36 2.01 -10.33 -5.01
N ARG A 37 2.25 -9.90 -6.25
CA ARG A 37 1.77 -8.61 -6.78
C ARG A 37 0.25 -8.44 -6.75
N LEU A 38 -0.51 -9.54 -6.75
CA LEU A 38 -1.98 -9.50 -6.64
C LEU A 38 -2.46 -9.25 -5.22
N LEU A 39 -1.66 -9.60 -4.21
CA LEU A 39 -2.05 -9.62 -2.80
C LEU A 39 -2.66 -8.30 -2.30
N PRO A 40 -2.06 -7.11 -2.52
CA PRO A 40 -2.64 -5.84 -2.04
C PRO A 40 -3.96 -5.46 -2.71
N PHE A 41 -4.32 -6.13 -3.81
CA PHE A 41 -5.52 -5.82 -4.59
C PHE A 41 -6.63 -6.85 -4.45
N ILE A 42 -6.29 -8.10 -4.08
CA ILE A 42 -7.26 -9.20 -3.97
C ILE A 42 -7.70 -9.48 -2.53
N CYS A 43 -6.91 -9.08 -1.53
CA CYS A 43 -7.28 -9.26 -0.13
C CYS A 43 -8.49 -8.39 0.26
N GLN A 44 -9.29 -8.83 1.24
CA GLN A 44 -10.38 -8.01 1.76
C GLN A 44 -9.87 -6.82 2.59
N HIS A 45 -8.82 -7.03 3.38
CA HIS A 45 -8.24 -6.06 4.30
C HIS A 45 -6.72 -5.94 4.10
N LEU A 46 -6.25 -4.75 3.74
CA LEU A 46 -4.83 -4.47 3.59
C LEU A 46 -4.29 -3.73 4.81
N VAL A 47 -3.24 -4.28 5.41
CA VAL A 47 -2.51 -3.65 6.51
C VAL A 47 -1.11 -3.28 6.03
N ILE A 48 -0.76 -2.00 6.13
CA ILE A 48 0.56 -1.48 5.78
C ILE A 48 1.28 -1.09 7.07
N ILE A 49 2.46 -1.67 7.29
CA ILE A 49 3.34 -1.30 8.40
C ILE A 49 4.37 -0.31 7.87
N LEU A 50 4.37 0.91 8.40
CA LEU A 50 5.27 1.98 7.95
C LEU A 50 6.07 2.53 9.13
N ASP A 51 7.38 2.68 8.95
CA ASP A 51 8.24 3.38 9.90
C ASP A 51 7.82 4.86 9.96
N ALA A 52 7.46 5.34 11.15
CA ALA A 52 6.99 6.71 11.34
C ALA A 52 8.06 7.76 10.97
N ASN A 53 9.35 7.38 10.99
CA ASN A 53 10.45 8.25 10.56
C ASN A 53 10.63 8.28 9.03
N LYS A 54 9.89 7.45 8.28
CA LYS A 54 9.95 7.37 6.82
C LYS A 54 8.70 7.97 6.19
N ILE A 55 8.42 9.23 6.55
CA ILE A 55 7.34 10.02 5.98
C ILE A 55 7.91 11.34 5.46
N VAL A 56 7.67 11.64 4.20
CA VAL A 56 8.05 12.90 3.54
C VAL A 56 6.84 13.80 3.36
N GLN A 57 7.09 15.09 3.14
CA GLN A 57 6.00 16.06 3.04
C GLN A 57 5.20 15.89 1.75
N ASP A 58 5.88 15.79 0.61
CA ASP A 58 5.28 15.85 -0.72
C ASP A 58 5.89 14.85 -1.71
N MET A 59 5.24 14.71 -2.86
CA MET A 59 5.68 13.78 -3.91
C MET A 59 7.07 14.14 -4.48
N HIS A 60 7.44 15.42 -4.54
CA HIS A 60 8.74 15.83 -5.08
C HIS A 60 9.87 15.35 -4.16
N GLU A 61 9.68 15.45 -2.84
CA GLU A 61 10.59 14.89 -1.85
C GLU A 61 10.64 13.36 -1.92
N ALA A 62 9.50 12.70 -2.15
CA ALA A 62 9.45 11.25 -2.34
C ALA A 62 10.32 10.80 -3.52
N TYR A 63 10.18 11.43 -4.70
CA TYR A 63 10.98 11.10 -5.88
C TYR A 63 12.47 11.44 -5.73
N ARG A 64 12.84 12.41 -4.89
CA ARG A 64 14.25 12.69 -4.57
C ARG A 64 14.85 11.67 -3.61
N THR A 65 14.03 11.11 -2.72
CA THR A 65 14.46 10.18 -1.67
C THR A 65 14.49 8.73 -2.16
N LEU A 66 13.57 8.36 -3.06
CA LEU A 66 13.43 7.00 -3.59
C LEU A 66 14.22 6.78 -4.87
N ASP A 67 14.88 5.62 -4.95
CA ASP A 67 15.24 5.03 -6.24
C ASP A 67 14.06 4.22 -6.77
N VAL A 68 13.11 4.90 -7.43
CA VAL A 68 11.90 4.28 -7.98
C VAL A 68 12.18 3.25 -9.09
N ALA A 69 13.37 3.31 -9.71
CA ALA A 69 13.75 2.43 -10.81
C ALA A 69 14.42 1.12 -10.32
N LYS A 70 14.76 1.03 -9.03
CA LYS A 70 15.52 -0.06 -8.43
C LYS A 70 15.03 -1.47 -8.79
N GLU A 71 13.73 -1.70 -8.81
CA GLU A 71 13.13 -3.05 -8.98
C GLU A 71 12.28 -3.18 -10.25
N GLY A 72 12.23 -2.14 -11.11
CA GLY A 72 11.40 -2.12 -12.31
C GLY A 72 9.89 -1.96 -12.05
N TYR A 73 9.39 -2.36 -10.87
CA TYR A 73 8.03 -2.10 -10.41
C TYR A 73 7.98 -1.69 -8.94
N GLY A 74 7.08 -0.76 -8.67
CA GLY A 74 6.69 -0.28 -7.36
C GLY A 74 5.47 0.62 -7.52
N LEU A 75 4.77 0.90 -6.44
CA LEU A 75 3.58 1.75 -6.51
C LEU A 75 3.40 2.59 -5.26
N PHE A 76 2.81 3.76 -5.46
CA PHE A 76 2.21 4.55 -4.39
C PHE A 76 0.77 4.07 -4.17
N LEU A 77 0.50 3.52 -2.99
CA LEU A 77 -0.83 3.08 -2.59
C LEU A 77 -1.47 4.15 -1.70
N ALA A 78 -2.58 4.74 -2.16
CA ALA A 78 -3.32 5.77 -1.42
C ALA A 78 -4.71 5.26 -1.03
N GLY A 79 -4.91 5.01 0.27
CA GLY A 79 -6.21 4.63 0.84
C GLY A 79 -6.86 3.36 0.26
N PRO A 80 -8.07 2.99 0.72
CA PRO A 80 -8.88 1.97 0.05
C PRO A 80 -9.48 2.53 -1.24
N SER A 81 -9.67 1.66 -2.24
CA SER A 81 -10.28 2.05 -3.52
C SER A 81 -11.68 2.62 -3.28
N LYS A 82 -11.84 3.92 -3.55
CA LYS A 82 -13.13 4.63 -3.45
C LYS A 82 -13.58 5.04 -4.84
N THR A 83 -14.59 4.37 -5.37
CA THR A 83 -15.22 4.72 -6.64
C THR A 83 -16.69 5.05 -6.39
N ALA A 84 -17.10 6.28 -6.73
CA ALA A 84 -18.51 6.64 -6.77
C ALA A 84 -19.01 6.37 -8.20
N ASP A 85 -20.01 5.50 -8.33
CA ASP A 85 -20.68 5.30 -9.61
C ASP A 85 -21.55 6.54 -9.95
N ILE A 86 -21.86 6.76 -11.22
CA ILE A 86 -22.69 7.87 -11.73
C ILE A 86 -24.06 7.92 -11.01
N GLU A 87 -24.53 6.77 -10.52
CA GLU A 87 -25.76 6.62 -9.74
C GLU A 87 -25.62 7.03 -8.25
N GLN A 88 -24.49 7.61 -7.85
CA GLN A 88 -24.17 8.02 -6.47
C GLN A 88 -24.18 6.87 -5.44
N SER A 89 -24.10 5.61 -5.90
CA SER A 89 -23.79 4.50 -5.01
C SER A 89 -22.29 4.49 -4.72
N LEU A 90 -21.93 4.65 -3.44
CA LEU A 90 -20.54 4.57 -3.01
C LEU A 90 -20.14 3.09 -2.95
N VAL A 91 -19.25 2.65 -3.86
CA VAL A 91 -18.63 1.32 -3.77
C VAL A 91 -17.22 1.46 -3.21
N ILE A 92 -17.02 0.89 -2.03
CA ILE A 92 -15.69 0.77 -1.41
C ILE A 92 -15.14 -0.61 -1.78
N GLY A 93 -13.95 -0.65 -2.40
CA GLY A 93 -13.26 -1.91 -2.73
C GLY A 93 -13.63 -2.54 -4.08
N ALA A 94 -14.16 -1.78 -5.05
CA ALA A 94 -14.44 -2.31 -6.40
C ALA A 94 -13.18 -2.73 -7.17
N HIS A 95 -12.04 -2.07 -6.92
CA HIS A 95 -10.78 -2.26 -7.65
C HIS A 95 -9.57 -2.48 -6.72
N GLY A 96 -9.80 -2.86 -5.46
CA GLY A 96 -8.76 -3.10 -4.45
C GLY A 96 -9.36 -3.49 -3.10
N ALA A 97 -8.54 -3.58 -2.05
CA ALA A 97 -8.99 -3.98 -0.71
C ALA A 97 -10.18 -3.14 -0.21
N ARG A 98 -11.11 -3.79 0.50
CA ARG A 98 -12.30 -3.14 1.09
C ARG A 98 -11.94 -2.21 2.23
N SER A 99 -10.86 -2.48 2.93
CA SER A 99 -10.25 -1.54 3.87
C SER A 99 -8.74 -1.54 3.75
N THR A 100 -8.16 -0.38 4.05
CA THR A 100 -6.71 -0.20 4.18
C THR A 100 -6.43 0.44 5.53
N THR A 101 -5.53 -0.16 6.31
CA THR A 101 -5.09 0.36 7.61
C THR A 101 -3.58 0.53 7.58
N VAL A 102 -3.09 1.70 7.97
CA VAL A 102 -1.66 1.98 8.08
C VAL A 102 -1.28 2.05 9.56
N TYR A 103 -0.37 1.19 10.00
CA TYR A 103 0.23 1.28 11.32
C TYR A 103 1.57 1.99 11.20
N LEU A 104 1.68 3.13 11.87
CA LEU A 104 2.94 3.83 12.06
C LEU A 104 3.67 3.20 13.25
N VAL A 105 4.88 2.71 12.99
CA VAL A 105 5.73 2.11 14.02
C VAL A 105 6.98 2.94 14.20
N ASN A 106 7.35 3.22 15.44
CA ASN A 106 8.69 3.71 15.76
C ASN A 106 9.58 2.48 15.88
N LYS A 107 10.52 2.30 14.94
CA LYS A 107 11.64 1.38 15.18
C LYS A 107 12.55 2.09 16.19
N GLU A 108 12.37 1.82 17.48
CA GLU A 108 13.41 2.17 18.46
C GLU A 108 14.71 1.53 17.97
N HIS A 109 15.82 2.25 18.11
CA HIS A 109 17.13 1.67 17.85
C HIS A 109 17.26 0.46 18.78
N ALA A 110 17.22 -0.74 18.22
CA ALA A 110 17.74 -1.89 18.93
C ALA A 110 19.25 -1.65 18.99
N ASP A 111 19.70 -1.16 20.15
CA ASP A 111 21.12 -1.08 20.51
C ASP A 111 21.82 -2.43 20.34
#